data_AF-A0A9D5G0K1-F1
#
_entry.id   AF-A0A9D5G0K1-F1
#
_cell.length_a   1.000
_cell.length_b   1.000
_cell.length_c   1.000
_cell.angle_alpha   90.00
_cell.angle_beta   90.00
_cell.angle_gamma   90.00
#
_symmetry.space_group_name_H-M   'P 1'
#
loop_
_entity.id
_entity.type
_entity.pdbx_description
1 polymer ?
#
loop_
_entity_poly.entity_id
_entity_poly.type
_entity_poly.pdbx_seq_one_letter_code
_entity_poly.pdbx_strand_id
1 'polypeptide(L)'
;MNTVSDVITLAANNDIVELHAHERLYWTTRKRFDELVEISSMIESAISKGASLSTLRHIFDESKTIEDMQGRYHSWTSGNGTPRRKRRSPAISVGENLVSCSKECPS
;
A
#
# COMPACT_ATOMS: atom_id res chain seq x y z
N MET A 1 -26.16 7.53 19.15
CA MET A 1 -24.91 7.01 18.58
C MET A 1 -25.03 5.50 18.59
N ASN A 2 -25.45 4.90 17.48
CA ASN A 2 -25.58 3.45 17.41
C ASN A 2 -24.21 2.87 17.11
N THR A 3 -23.62 2.22 18.10
CA THR A 3 -22.47 1.34 17.93
C THR A 3 -22.92 0.15 17.09
N VAL A 4 -22.72 0.21 15.77
CA VAL A 4 -22.88 -0.95 14.89
C VAL A 4 -21.65 -1.82 15.15
N SER A 5 -21.83 -2.79 16.04
CA SER A 5 -20.84 -3.83 16.35
C SER A 5 -21.30 -5.13 15.69
N ASP A 6 -21.55 -5.09 14.39
CA ASP A 6 -22.26 -6.18 13.70
C ASP A 6 -21.29 -7.10 12.96
N VAL A 7 -20.27 -7.60 13.66
CA VAL A 7 -19.56 -8.82 13.21
C VAL A 7 -19.85 -9.90 14.23
N ILE A 8 -20.91 -10.67 13.99
CA ILE A 8 -21.25 -11.85 14.76
C ILE A 8 -20.78 -13.07 13.96
N THR A 9 -19.73 -13.74 14.46
CA THR A 9 -19.15 -14.93 13.86
C THR A 9 -19.83 -16.18 14.42
N LEU A 10 -20.56 -16.93 13.59
CA LEU A 10 -21.09 -18.26 13.94
C LEU A 10 -20.37 -19.32 13.08
N ALA A 11 -19.76 -20.33 13.69
CA ALA A 11 -19.07 -21.41 12.99
C ALA A 11 -20.04 -22.58 12.76
N ALA A 12 -20.42 -22.82 11.51
CA ALA A 12 -21.15 -24.01 11.10
C ALA A 12 -20.15 -24.93 10.36
N ASN A 13 -19.66 -25.97 11.06
CA ASN A 13 -18.46 -26.76 10.72
C ASN A 13 -17.15 -25.96 10.83
N ASN A 14 -16.14 -26.54 11.49
CA ASN A 14 -14.91 -25.87 11.96
C ASN A 14 -14.15 -25.01 10.93
N ASP A 15 -14.40 -25.18 9.63
CA ASP A 15 -13.72 -24.47 8.56
C ASP A 15 -14.54 -23.38 7.88
N ILE A 16 -15.85 -23.29 8.11
CA ILE A 16 -16.73 -22.28 7.48
C ILE A 16 -17.15 -21.26 8.54
N VAL A 17 -16.96 -19.99 8.18
CA VAL A 17 -17.30 -18.83 8.98
C VAL A 17 -18.42 -18.05 8.30
N GLU A 18 -19.47 -17.79 9.06
CA GLU A 18 -20.53 -16.86 8.68
C GLU A 18 -20.16 -15.43 9.07
N LEU A 19 -20.23 -14.51 8.10
CA LEU A 19 -19.91 -13.10 8.25
C LEU A 19 -21.14 -12.26 7.87
N HIS A 20 -21.65 -11.52 8.85
CA HIS A 20 -22.65 -10.48 8.62
C HIS A 20 -21.95 -9.15 8.44
N ALA A 21 -22.22 -8.45 7.34
CA ALA A 21 -21.68 -7.12 7.08
C ALA A 21 -22.62 -6.32 6.17
N HIS A 22 -22.92 -5.07 6.53
CA HIS A 22 -23.79 -4.17 5.74
C HIS A 22 -25.12 -4.83 5.33
N GLU A 23 -25.82 -5.43 6.29
CA GLU A 23 -27.10 -6.14 6.07
C GLU A 23 -27.02 -7.36 5.12
N ARG A 24 -25.81 -7.84 4.83
CA ARG A 24 -25.57 -8.98 3.97
C ARG A 24 -24.85 -10.09 4.70
N LEU A 25 -25.17 -11.32 4.27
CA LEU A 25 -24.54 -12.53 4.74
C LEU A 25 -23.49 -13.01 3.74
N TYR A 26 -22.30 -13.30 4.24
CA TYR A 26 -21.20 -13.90 3.51
C TYR A 26 -20.76 -15.17 4.23
N TRP A 27 -20.40 -16.18 3.46
CA TRP A 27 -19.73 -17.36 3.99
C TRP A 27 -18.31 -17.41 3.45
N THR A 28 -17.36 -17.71 4.33
CA THR A 28 -15.95 -17.81 3.97
C THR A 28 -15.29 -18.93 4.75
N THR A 29 -14.04 -19.26 4.41
CA THR A 29 -13.27 -20.22 5.21
C THR A 29 -12.63 -19.54 6.41
N ARG A 30 -12.34 -20.30 7.47
CA ARG A 30 -11.63 -19.77 8.64
C ARG A 30 -10.32 -19.09 8.27
N LYS A 31 -9.53 -19.74 7.40
CA LYS A 31 -8.28 -19.18 6.86
C LYS A 31 -8.51 -17.82 6.21
N ARG A 32 -9.52 -17.71 5.35
CA ARG A 32 -9.78 -16.46 4.63
C ARG A 32 -10.32 -15.37 5.56
N PHE A 33 -11.05 -15.73 6.61
CA PHE A 33 -11.44 -14.80 7.66
C PHE A 33 -10.23 -14.26 8.42
N ASP A 34 -9.31 -15.14 8.84
CA ASP A 34 -8.11 -14.71 9.57
C ASP A 34 -7.23 -13.77 8.70
N GLU A 35 -7.13 -14.03 7.39
CA GLU A 35 -6.50 -13.11 6.43
C GLU A 35 -7.20 -11.74 6.39
N LEU A 36 -8.54 -11.68 6.39
CA LEU A 36 -9.28 -10.40 6.41
C LEU A 36 -9.05 -9.63 7.70
N VAL A 37 -8.98 -10.31 8.84
CA VAL A 37 -8.69 -9.70 10.15
C VAL A 37 -7.29 -9.08 10.15
N GLU A 38 -6.31 -9.77 9.59
CA GLU A 38 -4.95 -9.24 9.44
C GLU A 38 -4.92 -7.98 8.57
N ILE A 39 -5.57 -8.02 7.40
CA ILE A 39 -5.67 -6.87 6.50
C ILE A 39 -6.34 -5.68 7.19
N SER A 40 -7.43 -5.91 7.93
CA SER A 40 -8.12 -4.86 8.69
C SER A 40 -7.17 -4.18 9.69
N SER A 41 -6.42 -4.99 10.45
CA SER A 41 -5.43 -4.49 11.41
C SER A 41 -4.32 -3.67 10.74
N MET A 42 -3.84 -4.10 9.57
CA MET A 42 -2.86 -3.34 8.78
C MET A 42 -3.40 -1.99 8.31
N ILE A 43 -4.67 -1.94 7.86
CA ILE A 43 -5.33 -0.69 7.43
C ILE A 43 -5.46 0.27 8.61
N GLU A 44 -5.95 -0.19 9.75
CA GLU A 44 -6.05 0.61 10.98
C GLU A 44 -4.69 1.14 11.44
N SER A 45 -3.66 0.30 11.37
CA SER A 45 -2.28 0.71 11.70
C SER A 45 -1.73 1.72 10.70
N ALA A 46 -2.02 1.59 9.40
CA ALA A 46 -1.61 2.55 8.39
C ALA A 46 -2.29 3.91 8.60
N ILE A 47 -3.60 3.92 8.86
CA ILE A 47 -4.37 5.13 9.13
C ILE A 47 -3.84 5.83 10.39
N SER A 48 -3.64 5.11 11.49
CA SER A 48 -3.12 5.68 12.74
C SER A 48 -1.70 6.26 12.60
N LYS A 49 -0.89 5.72 11.69
CA LYS A 49 0.44 6.25 11.33
C LYS A 49 0.40 7.39 10.32
N GLY A 50 -0.77 7.84 9.89
CA GLY A 50 -0.95 8.97 8.98
C GLY A 50 -0.69 8.64 7.51
N ALA A 51 -0.96 7.40 7.08
CA ALA A 51 -0.94 7.06 5.66
C ALA A 51 -1.89 7.97 4.86
N SER A 52 -1.41 8.50 3.72
CA SER A 52 -2.28 9.20 2.78
C SER A 52 -3.18 8.20 2.04
N LEU A 53 -4.27 8.69 1.45
CA LEU A 53 -5.13 7.87 0.60
C LEU A 53 -4.36 7.22 -0.57
N SER A 54 -3.39 7.93 -1.16
CA SER A 54 -2.56 7.36 -2.23
C SER A 54 -1.66 6.23 -1.73
N THR A 55 -1.13 6.34 -0.50
CA THR A 55 -0.38 5.26 0.15
C THR A 55 -1.27 4.07 0.44
N LEU A 56 -2.47 4.28 0.99
CA LEU A 56 -3.42 3.19 1.25
C LEU A 56 -3.80 2.46 -0.05
N ARG A 57 -4.14 3.20 -1.11
CA ARG A 57 -4.44 2.61 -2.43
C ARG A 57 -3.28 1.78 -2.98
N HIS A 58 -2.06 2.33 -2.89
CA HIS A 58 -0.87 1.65 -3.36
C HIS A 58 -0.57 0.35 -2.60
N ILE A 59 -0.85 0.31 -1.29
CA ILE A 59 -0.60 -0.87 -0.45
C ILE A 59 -1.72 -1.90 -0.57
N PHE A 60 -2.99 -1.48 -0.51
CA PHE A 60 -4.12 -2.39 -0.31
C PHE A 60 -4.92 -2.66 -1.59
N ASP A 61 -5.10 -1.67 -2.47
CA ASP A 61 -5.96 -1.82 -3.66
C ASP A 61 -5.19 -2.29 -4.90
N GLU A 62 -3.92 -1.88 -5.03
CA GLU A 62 -3.06 -2.22 -6.17
C GLU A 62 -2.32 -3.56 -6.00
N SER A 63 -2.49 -4.21 -4.85
CA SER A 63 -1.88 -5.50 -4.56
C SER A 63 -2.70 -6.65 -5.12
N LYS A 64 -2.01 -7.58 -5.80
CA LYS A 64 -2.65 -8.74 -6.44
C LYS A 64 -2.77 -9.95 -5.50
N THR A 65 -1.92 -10.01 -4.48
CA THR A 65 -1.89 -11.08 -3.48
C THR A 65 -1.67 -10.49 -2.09
N ILE A 66 -1.94 -11.29 -1.05
CA ILE A 66 -1.72 -10.88 0.33
C ILE A 66 -0.24 -10.67 0.62
N GLU A 67 0.63 -11.51 0.05
CA GLU A 67 2.07 -11.43 0.26
C GLU A 67 2.65 -10.14 -0.32
N ASP A 68 2.15 -9.71 -1.48
CA ASP A 68 2.52 -8.41 -2.08
C ASP A 68 2.05 -7.25 -1.20
N MET A 69 0.80 -7.29 -0.69
CA MET A 69 0.28 -6.28 0.23
C MET A 69 1.13 -6.18 1.51
N GLN A 70 1.43 -7.32 2.14
CA GLN A 70 2.30 -7.39 3.32
C GLN A 70 3.68 -6.83 3.02
N GLY A 71 4.28 -7.20 1.87
CA GLY A 71 5.57 -6.67 1.43
C GLY A 71 5.56 -5.15 1.27
N ARG A 72 4.53 -4.59 0.63
CA ARG A 72 4.37 -3.13 0.46
C ARG A 72 4.14 -2.43 1.78
N TYR A 73 3.27 -2.97 2.64
CA TYR A 73 3.01 -2.43 3.97
C TYR A 73 4.29 -2.40 4.82
N HIS A 74 5.01 -3.52 4.91
CA HIS A 74 6.27 -3.60 5.66
C HIS A 74 7.33 -2.64 5.12
N SER A 75 7.44 -2.52 3.79
CA SER A 75 8.36 -1.57 3.15
C SER A 75 8.04 -0.13 3.52
N TRP A 76 6.75 0.23 3.53
CA TRP A 76 6.30 1.56 3.93
C TRP A 76 6.53 1.82 5.42
N THR A 77 6.17 0.88 6.31
CA THR A 77 6.37 1.05 7.76
C THR A 77 7.84 1.10 8.15
N SER A 78 8.71 0.33 7.47
CA SER A 78 10.16 0.32 7.73
C SER A 78 10.84 1.59 7.20
N GLY A 79 10.29 2.20 6.15
CA GLY A 79 10.79 3.44 5.56
C GLY A 79 10.44 4.71 6.35
N ASN A 80 9.41 4.67 7.21
CA ASN A 80 8.97 5.83 8.00
C ASN A 80 9.91 6.21 9.17
N GLY A 81 11.04 5.50 9.35
CA GLY A 81 12.09 5.86 10.31
C GLY A 81 13.06 6.95 9.84
N THR A 82 13.04 7.34 8.57
CA THR A 82 13.80 8.51 8.07
C THR A 82 13.02 9.22 6.95
N PRO A 83 12.89 10.56 6.98
CA PRO A 83 12.31 11.25 5.84
C PRO A 83 13.26 11.05 4.66
N ARG A 84 12.86 10.22 3.69
CA ARG A 84 13.53 10.15 2.38
C ARG A 84 13.37 11.52 1.72
N ARG A 85 14.37 12.37 1.95
CA ARG A 85 14.63 13.59 1.18
C ARG A 85 14.47 13.21 -0.29
N LYS A 86 13.54 13.86 -1.01
CA LYS A 86 13.43 13.73 -2.47
C LYS A 86 14.83 13.81 -3.04
N ARG A 87 15.36 12.69 -3.57
CA ARG A 87 16.57 12.73 -4.40
C ARG A 87 16.21 13.63 -5.56
N ARG A 88 16.68 14.89 -5.54
CA ARG A 88 16.79 15.68 -6.76
C ARG A 88 17.69 14.86 -7.67
N SER A 89 17.13 14.41 -8.79
CA SER A 89 17.90 13.78 -9.86
C SER A 89 19.12 14.66 -10.18
N PRO A 90 20.33 14.10 -10.36
CA PRO A 90 21.42 14.88 -10.87
C PRO A 90 21.06 15.33 -12.29
N ALA A 91 21.25 16.61 -12.58
CA ALA A 91 21.19 17.11 -13.95
C ALA A 91 22.17 16.30 -14.80
N ILE A 92 21.70 15.83 -15.95
CA ILE A 92 22.50 15.15 -16.96
C ILE A 92 23.57 16.13 -17.43
N SER A 93 24.83 15.89 -17.03
CA SER A 93 26.00 16.55 -17.63
C SER A 93 26.23 15.93 -19.01
N VAL A 94 25.77 16.61 -20.04
CA VAL A 94 26.08 16.29 -21.45
C VAL A 94 27.47 16.86 -21.77
N GLY A 95 28.41 15.97 -22.06
CA GLY A 95 29.72 16.23 -22.62
C GLY A 95 30.47 14.90 -22.70
N GLU A 96 31.09 14.47 -23.79
CA GLU A 96 31.53 15.11 -25.02
C GLU A 96 31.65 14.01 -26.10
N ASN A 97 31.41 14.32 -27.39
CA ASN A 97 32.43 14.06 -28.41
C ASN A 97 32.14 14.72 -29.77
N LEU A 98 33.11 15.57 -30.16
CA LEU A 98 33.64 15.86 -31.51
C LEU A 98 32.67 16.31 -32.62
N VAL A 99 32.84 17.55 -33.09
CA VAL A 99 33.54 17.88 -34.36
C VAL A 99 33.74 19.40 -34.44
N SER A 100 34.97 19.80 -34.76
CA SER A 100 35.41 21.18 -35.01
C SER A 100 34.87 21.71 -36.33
N CYS A 101 34.39 22.96 -36.36
CA CYS A 101 34.30 23.75 -37.58
C CYS A 101 34.43 25.26 -37.26
N SER A 102 35.68 25.70 -37.31
CA SER A 102 36.20 26.89 -38.00
C SER A 102 35.35 28.16 -38.15
N LYS A 103 35.96 29.24 -37.60
CA LYS A 103 36.18 30.58 -38.18
C LYS A 103 35.14 31.71 -38.00
N GLU A 104 35.70 32.77 -37.41
CA GLU A 104 35.53 34.20 -37.72
C GLU A 104 34.31 34.97 -37.12
N CYS A 105 34.63 35.71 -36.05
CA CYS A 105 34.02 36.97 -35.55
C CYS A 105 33.98 38.07 -36.66
N PRO A 106 33.38 39.30 -36.53
CA PRO A 106 33.27 40.05 -35.25
C PRO A 106 32.17 41.15 -35.08
N SER A 107 32.26 41.76 -33.88
CA SER A 107 31.80 43.09 -33.38
C SER A 107 30.33 43.31 -33.07
#